data_AF-A0A8T4D8Y9-F1
#
_entry.id   AF-A0A8T4D8Y9-F1
#
_cell.length_a   1.000
_cell.length_b   1.000
_cell.length_c   1.000
_cell.angle_alpha   90.00
_cell.angle_beta   90.00
_cell.angle_gamma   90.00
#
_symmetry.space_group_name_H-M   'P 1'
#
loop_
_entity.id
_entity.type
_entity.pdbx_description
1 polymer ?
#
loop_
_entity_poly.entity_id
_entity_poly.type
_entity_poly.pdbx_seq_one_letter_code
_entity_poly.pdbx_strand_id
1 'polypeptide(L)' 'MELKTKEVLKRLGDLEREIEYIKRDLLHVVEQPRRKASLFGCIPGGDVTEGAVEEAKKELFRELGDL' A
#
# COMPACT_ATOMS: atom_id res chain seq x y z
N MET A 1 39.64 -14.68 15.70
CA MET A 1 38.20 -15.03 15.57
C MET A 1 37.34 -13.83 15.16
N GLU A 2 37.69 -12.60 15.52
CA GLU A 2 36.87 -11.39 15.24
C GLU A 2 36.56 -11.09 13.76
N LEU A 3 37.49 -11.36 12.84
CA LEU A 3 37.29 -11.13 11.40
C LEU A 3 36.11 -11.95 10.85
N LYS A 4 36.00 -13.22 11.26
CA LYS A 4 34.89 -14.10 10.87
C LYS A 4 33.56 -13.60 11.42
N THR A 5 33.53 -13.07 12.64
CA THR A 5 32.31 -12.50 13.23
C THR A 5 31.84 -11.27 12.46
N LYS A 6 32.75 -10.38 12.05
CA LYS A 6 32.39 -9.20 11.24
C LYS A 6 31.84 -9.58 9.86
N GLU A 7 32.41 -10.59 9.21
CA GLU A 7 31.91 -11.11 7.93
C GLU A 7 30.52 -11.72 8.06
N VAL A 8 30.29 -12.48 9.13
CA VAL A 8 28.97 -13.07 9.42
C VAL A 8 27.93 -11.99 9.67
N LEU A 9 28.25 -10.97 10.47
CA LEU A 9 27.34 -9.85 10.74
C LEU A 9 27.00 -9.05 9.48
N LYS A 10 27.99 -8.81 8.61
CA LYS A 10 27.76 -8.15 7.32
C LYS A 10 26.79 -8.98 6.46
N ARG A 11 27.02 -10.28 6.37
CA ARG A 11 26.17 -11.18 5.59
C ARG A 11 24.75 -11.27 6.15
N LEU A 12 24.60 -11.19 7.47
CA LEU A 12 23.30 -11.12 8.13
C LEU A 12 22.55 -9.84 7.73
N GLY A 13 23.20 -8.68 7.78
CA GLY A 13 22.59 -7.40 7.38
C GLY A 13 22.27 -7.32 5.88
N ASP A 14 23.06 -7.99 5.03
CA ASP A 14 22.75 -8.13 3.61
C ASP A 14 21.47 -8.96 3.39
N LEU A 15 21.33 -10.08 4.12
CA LEU A 15 20.14 -10.93 4.08
C LEU A 15 18.90 -10.22 4.63
N GLU A 16 19.02 -9.45 5.71
CA GLU A 16 17.92 -8.67 6.28
C GLU A 16 17.35 -7.67 5.25
N ARG A 17 18.24 -6.99 4.50
CA ARG A 17 17.82 -6.08 3.43
C ARG A 17 17.12 -6.79 2.29
N GLU A 18 17.63 -7.95 1.88
CA GLU A 18 17.03 -8.76 0.83
C GLU A 18 15.62 -9.23 1.21
N ILE A 19 15.41 -9.63 2.47
CA ILE A 19 14.09 -9.98 3.00
C ILE A 19 13.14 -8.77 2.96
N GLU A 20 13.60 -7.57 3.32
CA GLU A 20 12.77 -6.36 3.26
C GLU A 20 12.39 -5.97 1.82
N TYR A 21 13.28 -6.17 0.84
CA TYR A 21 12.93 -5.97 -0.58
C TYR A 21 11.87 -6.97 -1.03
N ILE A 22 12.03 -8.26 -0.70
CA ILE A 22 11.05 -9.30 -1.04
C ILE A 22 9.69 -9.01 -0.40
N LYS A 23 9.65 -8.59 0.87
CA LYS A 23 8.39 -8.19 1.52
C LYS A 23 7.70 -7.05 0.79
N ARG A 24 8.45 -6.01 0.39
CA ARG A 24 7.92 -4.86 -0.35
C ARG A 24 7.36 -5.30 -1.71
N ASP A 25 8.09 -6.12 -2.43
CA ASP A 25 7.66 -6.62 -3.73
C ASP A 25 6.39 -7.48 -3.60
N LEU A 26 6.33 -8.35 -2.58
CA LEU A 26 5.13 -9.13 -2.28
C LEU A 26 3.93 -8.24 -1.90
N LEU A 27 4.14 -7.17 -1.13
CA LEU A 27 3.08 -6.20 -0.85
C LEU A 27 2.57 -5.55 -2.14
N HIS A 28 3.44 -5.20 -3.09
CA HIS A 28 3.05 -4.65 -4.38
C HIS A 28 2.39 -5.68 -5.32
N VAL A 29 2.65 -6.97 -5.15
CA VAL A 29 1.96 -8.05 -5.90
C VAL A 29 0.57 -8.33 -5.32
N VAL A 30 0.43 -8.28 -3.99
CA VAL A 30 -0.85 -8.49 -3.29
C VAL A 30 -1.75 -7.26 -3.41
N GLU A 31 -1.18 -6.06 -3.35
CA GLU A 31 -1.82 -4.83 -3.79
C GLU A 31 -1.79 -4.77 -5.32
N GLN A 32 -2.68 -5.53 -5.99
CA GLN A 32 -3.20 -5.00 -7.25
C GLN A 32 -3.60 -3.56 -6.95
N PRO A 33 -3.21 -2.57 -7.76
CA PRO A 33 -3.74 -1.24 -7.61
C PRO A 33 -5.23 -1.37 -7.88
N ARG A 34 -6.01 -1.63 -6.83
CA ARG A 34 -7.38 -1.15 -6.76
C ARG A 34 -7.17 0.31 -7.03
N ARG A 35 -7.52 0.74 -8.24
CA ARG A 35 -7.60 2.15 -8.58
C ARG A 35 -8.52 2.69 -7.50
N LYS A 36 -7.94 3.20 -6.41
CA LYS A 36 -8.67 4.06 -5.50
C LYS A 36 -9.08 5.16 -6.45
N ALA A 37 -10.39 5.24 -6.70
CA ALA A 37 -10.99 6.40 -7.30
C ALA A 37 -10.70 7.55 -6.33
N SER A 38 -9.47 8.05 -6.37
CA SER A 38 -9.06 9.23 -5.67
C SER A 38 -9.83 10.33 -6.35
N LEU A 39 -10.70 11.02 -5.62
CA LEU A 39 -11.31 12.27 -6.07
C LEU A 39 -10.25 13.34 -6.43
N PHE A 40 -8.97 13.09 -6.12
CA PHE A 40 -7.82 13.93 -6.45
C PHE A 40 -7.01 13.42 -7.66
N GLY A 41 -7.33 12.26 -8.22
CA GLY A 41 -6.78 11.79 -9.51
C GLY A 41 -7.83 11.99 -10.59
N CYS A 42 -7.55 12.81 -11.61
CA CYS A 42 -8.51 13.21 -12.63
C CYS A 42 -9.23 12.01 -13.26
N ILE A 43 -10.48 11.79 -12.87
CA ILE A 43 -11.42 10.93 -13.59
C ILE A 43 -11.98 11.78 -14.74
N PRO A 44 -12.02 11.30 -15.99
CA PRO A 44 -12.75 11.98 -17.06
C PRO A 44 -14.18 12.23 -16.59
N GLY A 45 -14.70 13.45 -16.69
CA GLY A 45 -16.01 13.79 -16.09
C GLY A 45 -17.18 12.91 -16.55
N GLY A 46 -17.07 12.22 -17.69
CA GLY A 46 -18.06 11.25 -18.18
C GLY A 46 -18.05 9.89 -17.45
N ASP A 47 -17.01 9.58 -16.69
CA ASP A 47 -16.89 8.34 -15.90
C ASP A 47 -17.36 8.54 -14.44
N VAL A 48 -17.76 9.75 -14.06
CA VAL A 48 -18.37 10.05 -12.76
C VAL A 48 -19.89 9.88 -12.87
N THR A 49 -20.41 8.79 -12.35
CA THR A 49 -21.85 8.56 -12.25
C THR A 49 -22.41 9.12 -10.94
N GLU A 50 -23.71 9.44 -10.92
CA GLU A 50 -24.39 9.87 -9.68
C GLU A 50 -24.26 8.81 -8.57
N GLY A 51 -24.29 7.53 -8.93
CA GLY A 51 -24.10 6.43 -7.98
C GLY A 51 -22.72 6.43 -7.32
N ALA A 52 -21.66 6.71 -8.10
CA ALA A 52 -20.30 6.79 -7.58
C ALA A 52 -20.12 7.97 -6.59
N VAL A 53 -20.79 9.09 -6.85
CA VAL A 53 -20.80 10.24 -5.93
C VAL A 53 -21.51 9.90 -4.62
N GLU A 54 -22.65 9.20 -4.70
CA GLU A 54 -23.46 8.87 -3.53
C GLU A 54 -22.78 7.81 -2.63
N GLU A 55 -22.10 6.84 -3.24
CA GLU A 55 -21.29 5.86 -2.52
C GLU A 55 -20.11 6.52 -1.79
N ALA A 56 -19.39 7.42 -2.46
CA ALA A 56 -18.29 8.16 -1.85
C ALA A 56 -18.75 9.04 -0.67
N LYS A 57 -19.94 9.66 -0.75
CA LYS A 57 -20.50 10.42 0.36
C LYS A 57 -20.78 9.55 1.59
N LYS A 58 -21.33 8.34 1.40
CA LYS A 58 -21.60 7.39 2.49
C LYS A 58 -20.32 6.91 3.15
N GLU A 59 -19.26 6.67 2.36
CA GLU A 59 -17.96 6.30 2.93
C GLU A 59 -17.31 7.45 3.71
N LEU A 60 -17.41 8.68 3.20
CA LEU A 60 -16.79 9.86 3.81
C LEU A 60 -17.51 10.30 5.10
N PHE A 61 -18.83 10.21 5.10
CA PHE A 61 -19.70 10.56 6.22
C PHE A 61 -20.34 9.28 6.76
N ARG A 62 -19.56 8.49 7.51
CA ARG A 62 -20.14 7.41 8.33
C ARG A 62 -21.20 8.01 9.25
N GLU A 63 -22.34 7.34 9.37
CA GLU A 63 -23.40 7.81 10.26
C GLU A 63 -22.89 7.82 11.71
N LEU A 64 -23.20 8.88 12.46
CA LEU A 64 -22.78 9.07 13.85
C LEU A 64 -23.23 7.95 14.81
N GLY A 65 -24.09 7.03 14.36
CA GLY A 65 -24.52 5.85 15.10
C GLY A 65 -23.53 4.67 15.10
N ASP A 66 -22.47 4.73 14.29
CA ASP A 66 -21.44 3.68 14.17
C ASP A 66 -20.17 3.95 15.02
N LEU A 67 -20.23 4.91 15.96
CA LEU A 67 -19.13 5.29 16.86
C LEU A 67 -19.37 4.88 18.31
#